data_AF-A0A7W1FDB8-F1
#
_entry.id   AF-A0A7W1FDB8-F1
#
_cell.length_a   1.000
_cell.length_b   1.000
_cell.length_c   1.000
_cell.angle_alpha   90.00
_cell.angle_beta   90.00
_cell.angle_gamma   90.00
#
_symmetry.space_group_name_H-M   'P 1'
#
loop_
_entity.id
_entity.type
_entity.pdbx_description
1 polymer ?
#
loop_
_entity_poly.entity_id
_entity_poly.type
_entity_poly.pdbx_seq_one_letter_code
_entity_poly.pdbx_strand_id
1 'polypeptide(L)'
;MRALQSIKCNRGFQFFLKFSAAAIVLSGFACSSRQETAQMQQSHAPSDGPGITVNPHPHQSGNAEAGRDVYRFETFGNEGFWTDAARLPKGMMDAEFTPKQALEAGLQIDIEAIDPAMRKTLETEWKTDLSPQNAPMLNDPRTMVALVNANAIVGIVPKDSNNDKKLDITAGDKVGISCTICHTITDKSVYDMQGGGSVGRRVDGPAALTLNVGKLMATAANSRALYPNLQQTFLGVSIGRAPSGLGPNSTEAEVDAYLSNPAFYPIGTFDETQDGNGNPVKNVPLFRQDLAAPYGTAGEFSKLEDIGNSSYTTNLDPTTLLTPEGRQFLEMKAGPAGKQMVSEYEKILKDTGVTNYPFVKAELVGGVGNPASIVGRRVDNQKLLDMNAYLDRLQAPAGAQVNPEMAARGRENFRMSCTQCHNVDQSKFVPPT
;
A
#
# COMPACT_ATOMS: atom_id res chain seq x y z
N MET A 1 -11.94 -44.71 -27.91
CA MET A 1 -13.03 -44.93 -28.88
C MET A 1 -14.34 -44.48 -28.25
N ARG A 2 -15.11 -43.69 -29.01
CA ARG A 2 -16.50 -43.18 -28.87
C ARG A 2 -17.34 -43.77 -27.70
N ALA A 3 -18.16 -43.02 -26.97
CA ALA A 3 -19.20 -42.14 -27.53
C ALA A 3 -19.73 -41.08 -26.54
N LEU A 4 -20.14 -39.96 -27.14
CA LEU A 4 -20.98 -38.89 -26.62
C LEU A 4 -22.39 -39.38 -26.28
N GLN A 5 -23.01 -38.81 -25.24
CA GLN A 5 -24.46 -38.62 -25.17
C GLN A 5 -24.78 -37.24 -24.58
N SER A 6 -25.36 -36.39 -25.43
CA SER A 6 -26.02 -35.13 -25.06
C SER A 6 -27.50 -35.39 -24.80
N ILE A 7 -28.10 -34.78 -23.77
CA ILE A 7 -29.56 -34.58 -23.70
C ILE A 7 -29.90 -33.19 -23.11
N LYS A 8 -30.41 -32.35 -24.02
CA LYS A 8 -31.58 -31.44 -23.97
C LYS A 8 -31.66 -30.32 -22.92
N CYS A 9 -31.55 -29.09 -23.44
CA CYS A 9 -32.20 -27.89 -22.88
C CYS A 9 -33.61 -27.75 -23.48
N ASN A 10 -34.57 -27.37 -22.64
CA ASN A 10 -36.00 -27.39 -22.93
C ASN A 10 -36.49 -26.05 -23.52
N ARG A 11 -37.46 -26.14 -24.44
CA ARG A 11 -38.28 -25.03 -25.00
C ARG A 11 -39.08 -24.34 -23.88
N GLY A 12 -39.52 -23.10 -23.93
CA GLY A 12 -39.61 -22.06 -24.95
C GLY A 12 -40.70 -21.06 -24.53
N PHE A 13 -40.71 -19.85 -25.08
CA PHE A 13 -41.94 -19.05 -25.22
C PHE A 13 -41.73 -18.04 -26.36
N GLN A 14 -42.54 -18.16 -27.41
CA GLN A 14 -42.60 -17.25 -28.56
C GLN A 14 -43.77 -16.28 -28.37
N PHE A 15 -43.60 -15.04 -28.82
CA PHE A 15 -44.70 -14.26 -29.37
C PHE A 15 -44.24 -13.55 -30.67
N PHE A 16 -44.98 -13.86 -31.73
CA PHE A 16 -45.08 -13.27 -33.07
C PHE A 16 -45.28 -11.73 -33.06
N LEU A 17 -45.15 -10.89 -34.10
CA LEU A 17 -45.07 -10.98 -35.57
C LEU A 17 -44.76 -9.55 -36.10
N LYS A 18 -43.97 -9.39 -37.18
CA LYS A 18 -44.30 -8.67 -38.44
C LYS A 18 -43.07 -8.20 -39.23
N PHE A 19 -42.97 -8.75 -40.44
CA PHE A 19 -42.06 -8.38 -41.52
C PHE A 19 -42.48 -7.08 -42.23
N SER A 20 -41.51 -6.35 -42.77
CA SER A 20 -41.65 -5.66 -44.06
C SER A 20 -40.29 -5.66 -44.76
N ALA A 21 -40.26 -6.24 -45.96
CA ALA A 21 -39.12 -6.35 -46.83
C ALA A 21 -39.04 -5.13 -47.76
N ALA A 22 -37.83 -4.65 -48.02
CA ALA A 22 -37.53 -3.80 -49.18
C ALA A 22 -36.20 -4.27 -49.79
N ALA A 23 -36.26 -4.64 -51.06
CA ALA A 23 -35.17 -5.17 -51.86
C ALA A 23 -34.33 -4.05 -52.48
N ILE A 24 -33.00 -4.19 -52.51
CA ILE A 24 -32.12 -3.41 -53.39
C ILE A 24 -31.05 -4.32 -54.01
N VAL A 25 -31.27 -4.59 -55.30
CA VAL A 25 -30.34 -4.71 -56.45
C VAL A 25 -28.96 -5.36 -56.25
N LEU A 26 -28.81 -6.56 -56.82
CA LEU A 26 -27.52 -7.15 -57.21
C LEU A 26 -27.04 -6.51 -58.54
N SER A 27 -25.82 -5.99 -58.52
CA SER A 27 -24.98 -5.83 -59.73
C SER A 27 -23.62 -6.45 -59.44
N GLY A 28 -23.34 -7.60 -60.06
CA GLY A 28 -22.01 -8.20 -60.05
C GLY A 28 -21.09 -7.54 -61.07
N PHE A 29 -19.80 -7.43 -60.75
CA PHE A 29 -18.71 -7.68 -61.70
C PHE A 29 -17.35 -7.77 -60.95
N ALA A 30 -16.55 -8.73 -61.41
CA ALA A 30 -15.09 -8.82 -61.34
C ALA A 30 -14.39 -9.20 -60.03
N CYS A 31 -13.90 -10.45 -60.00
CA CYS A 31 -12.70 -10.82 -59.26
C CYS A 31 -11.56 -9.84 -59.57
N SER A 32 -11.04 -9.19 -58.53
CA SER A 32 -9.72 -8.58 -58.54
C SER A 32 -9.07 -8.88 -57.20
N SER A 33 -8.19 -9.87 -57.22
CA SER A 33 -7.22 -10.16 -56.18
C SER A 33 -6.32 -8.95 -55.97
N ARG A 34 -6.52 -8.18 -54.90
CA ARG A 34 -5.54 -7.21 -54.40
C ARG A 34 -5.61 -7.13 -52.88
N GLN A 35 -4.59 -7.77 -52.29
CA GLN A 35 -3.94 -7.42 -51.03
C GLN A 35 -4.86 -7.20 -49.81
N GLU A 36 -5.09 -8.29 -49.09
CA GLU A 36 -5.08 -8.22 -47.63
C GLU A 36 -3.80 -7.50 -47.20
N THR A 37 -3.91 -6.25 -46.76
CA THR A 37 -2.85 -5.60 -46.01
C THR A 37 -2.72 -6.34 -44.68
N ALA A 38 -1.82 -7.32 -44.67
CA ALA A 38 -1.19 -7.86 -43.49
C ALA A 38 -0.47 -6.71 -42.75
N GLN A 39 -1.17 -6.09 -41.80
CA GLN A 39 -0.55 -5.35 -40.71
C GLN A 39 -1.05 -5.95 -39.41
N MET A 40 -0.28 -6.90 -38.88
CA MET A 40 0.15 -6.99 -37.48
C MET A 40 0.70 -8.40 -37.18
N GLN A 41 1.86 -8.68 -37.76
CA GLN A 41 2.87 -9.52 -37.11
C GLN A 41 4.21 -9.10 -37.70
N GLN A 42 4.64 -7.87 -37.38
CA GLN A 42 6.07 -7.59 -37.48
C GLN A 42 6.74 -8.48 -36.43
N SER A 43 7.31 -9.59 -36.89
CA SER A 43 8.36 -10.30 -36.16
C SER A 43 9.48 -9.30 -35.93
N HIS A 44 9.44 -8.60 -34.80
CA HIS A 44 10.55 -7.76 -34.41
C HIS A 44 11.74 -8.70 -34.19
N ALA A 45 12.89 -8.35 -34.75
CA ALA A 45 14.12 -9.07 -34.43
C ALA A 45 14.31 -9.04 -32.90
N PRO A 46 14.85 -10.11 -32.29
CA PRO A 46 15.14 -10.11 -30.87
C PRO A 46 15.90 -8.85 -30.48
N SER A 47 15.32 -8.04 -29.59
CA SER A 47 15.91 -6.82 -29.06
C SER A 47 16.16 -6.98 -27.57
N ASP A 48 17.14 -6.25 -27.03
CA ASP A 48 17.43 -6.20 -25.60
C ASP A 48 16.63 -5.11 -24.86
N GLY A 49 15.86 -4.32 -25.60
CA GLY A 49 14.98 -3.28 -25.06
C GLY A 49 14.73 -2.13 -26.03
N PRO A 50 13.99 -1.10 -25.60
CA PRO A 50 13.63 0.03 -26.44
C PRO A 50 14.75 1.07 -26.63
N GLY A 51 15.91 0.88 -25.99
CA GLY A 51 17.09 1.73 -26.21
C GLY A 51 17.04 3.09 -25.51
N ILE A 52 16.24 3.23 -24.44
CA ILE A 52 16.19 4.44 -23.62
C ILE A 52 17.44 4.53 -22.74
N THR A 53 18.21 5.60 -22.91
CA THR A 53 19.48 5.84 -22.20
C THR A 53 19.46 7.05 -21.28
N VAL A 54 18.40 7.85 -21.33
CA VAL A 54 18.19 9.04 -20.50
C VAL A 54 16.90 8.83 -19.69
N ASN A 55 16.93 9.19 -18.40
CA ASN A 55 15.74 9.08 -17.55
C ASN A 55 14.60 9.95 -18.14
N PRO A 56 13.47 9.36 -18.55
CA PRO A 56 12.33 10.12 -19.07
C PRO A 56 11.59 10.92 -17.98
N HIS A 57 11.79 10.58 -16.71
CA HIS A 57 11.16 11.20 -15.54
C HIS A 57 12.19 11.54 -14.45
N PRO A 58 13.06 12.54 -14.69
CA PRO A 58 14.03 12.92 -13.67
C PRO A 58 13.33 13.58 -12.48
N HIS A 59 13.59 13.10 -11.27
CA HIS A 59 13.28 13.78 -10.02
C HIS A 59 14.53 14.39 -9.40
N GLN A 60 14.31 15.33 -8.46
CA GLN A 60 15.40 15.89 -7.68
C GLN A 60 15.74 14.95 -6.51
N SER A 61 17.02 14.94 -6.11
CA SER A 61 17.50 14.13 -5.00
C SER A 61 18.36 14.98 -4.05
N GLY A 62 18.22 14.75 -2.75
CA GLY A 62 18.92 15.43 -1.67
C GLY A 62 20.04 14.58 -1.04
N ASN A 63 20.12 14.56 0.29
CA ASN A 63 21.09 13.79 1.06
C ASN A 63 20.54 12.40 1.44
N ALA A 64 21.23 11.33 1.05
CA ALA A 64 20.76 9.97 1.26
C ALA A 64 20.85 9.49 2.72
N GLU A 65 21.81 10.00 3.51
CA GLU A 65 21.94 9.63 4.92
C GLU A 65 20.76 10.19 5.73
N ALA A 66 20.41 11.46 5.52
CA ALA A 66 19.20 12.07 6.06
C ALA A 66 17.93 11.40 5.50
N GLY A 67 17.95 11.03 4.21
CA GLY A 67 16.86 10.32 3.56
C GLY A 67 16.53 8.97 4.19
N ARG A 68 17.56 8.24 4.67
CA ARG A 68 17.36 7.00 5.44
C ARG A 68 16.57 7.28 6.71
N ASP A 69 16.90 8.34 7.42
CA ASP A 69 16.24 8.66 8.68
C ASP A 69 14.80 9.14 8.44
N VAL A 70 14.55 9.88 7.35
CA VAL A 70 13.19 10.22 6.90
C VAL A 70 12.39 8.94 6.63
N TYR A 71 12.93 8.07 5.78
CA TYR A 71 12.29 6.81 5.42
C TYR A 71 11.98 5.94 6.65
N ARG A 72 12.91 5.86 7.61
CA ARG A 72 12.82 4.98 8.78
C ARG A 72 11.99 5.51 9.93
N PHE A 73 11.98 6.82 10.14
CA PHE A 73 11.58 7.41 11.42
C PHE A 73 10.77 8.69 11.29
N GLU A 74 10.68 9.32 10.12
CA GLU A 74 9.85 10.52 9.97
C GLU A 74 8.38 10.14 9.89
N THR A 75 7.56 10.87 10.64
CA THR A 75 6.10 10.71 10.72
C THR A 75 5.39 11.98 10.27
N PHE A 76 6.12 13.10 10.13
CA PHE A 76 5.58 14.41 9.80
C PHE A 76 4.38 14.80 10.67
N GLY A 77 4.32 14.40 11.95
CA GLY A 77 3.18 14.73 12.82
C GLY A 77 2.04 13.70 12.82
N ASN A 78 2.09 12.67 11.95
CA ASN A 78 1.03 11.65 11.90
C ASN A 78 0.92 10.82 13.20
N GLU A 79 1.87 10.97 14.13
CA GLU A 79 1.73 10.43 15.48
C GLU A 79 0.47 10.94 16.21
N GLY A 80 -0.01 12.15 15.88
CA GLY A 80 -1.29 12.64 16.35
C GLY A 80 -2.47 11.84 15.78
N PHE A 81 -2.44 11.48 14.50
CA PHE A 81 -3.47 10.65 13.91
C PHE A 81 -3.47 9.24 14.53
N TRP A 82 -2.32 8.55 14.51
CA TRP A 82 -2.25 7.16 14.96
C TRP A 82 -2.43 6.99 16.47
N THR A 83 -2.04 7.99 17.29
CA THR A 83 -2.21 7.93 18.75
C THR A 83 -3.51 8.55 19.24
N ASP A 84 -3.91 9.72 18.73
CA ASP A 84 -5.07 10.43 19.28
C ASP A 84 -6.36 10.12 18.54
N ALA A 85 -6.30 10.04 17.20
CA ALA A 85 -7.46 9.78 16.36
C ALA A 85 -7.78 8.28 16.28
N ALA A 86 -6.90 7.47 15.70
CA ALA A 86 -7.08 6.02 15.57
C ALA A 86 -6.87 5.28 16.89
N ARG A 87 -6.06 5.84 17.81
CA ARG A 87 -5.79 5.27 19.14
C ARG A 87 -5.15 3.89 19.08
N LEU A 88 -4.17 3.72 18.19
CA LEU A 88 -3.47 2.47 17.98
C LEU A 88 -2.75 1.97 19.24
N PRO A 89 -1.94 2.77 19.97
CA PRO A 89 -1.32 2.32 21.23
C PRO A 89 -2.33 1.84 22.26
N LYS A 90 -3.40 2.61 22.44
CA LYS A 90 -4.48 2.25 23.36
C LYS A 90 -5.12 0.92 22.97
N GLY A 91 -5.47 0.76 21.70
CA GLY A 91 -6.08 -0.47 21.21
C GLY A 91 -5.16 -1.69 21.34
N MET A 92 -3.85 -1.54 21.07
CA MET A 92 -2.86 -2.58 21.35
C MET A 92 -2.81 -2.97 22.83
N MET A 93 -2.88 -1.99 23.76
CA MET A 93 -2.93 -2.27 25.19
C MET A 93 -4.23 -2.94 25.62
N ASP A 94 -5.38 -2.43 25.15
CA ASP A 94 -6.71 -2.96 25.47
C ASP A 94 -6.88 -4.41 24.96
N ALA A 95 -6.27 -4.74 23.83
CA ALA A 95 -6.29 -6.07 23.22
C ALA A 95 -5.20 -7.02 23.77
N GLU A 96 -4.38 -6.56 24.72
CA GLU A 96 -3.22 -7.28 25.23
C GLU A 96 -2.30 -7.77 24.09
N PHE A 97 -2.03 -6.90 23.10
CA PHE A 97 -1.28 -7.24 21.91
C PHE A 97 0.18 -7.57 22.23
N THR A 98 0.60 -8.79 21.87
CA THR A 98 1.91 -9.36 22.23
C THR A 98 2.91 -9.33 21.08
N PRO A 99 4.23 -9.47 21.34
CA PRO A 99 5.23 -9.61 20.27
C PRO A 99 4.97 -10.81 19.35
N LYS A 100 4.44 -11.92 19.87
CA LYS A 100 4.05 -13.07 19.06
C LYS A 100 2.92 -12.71 18.08
N GLN A 101 1.88 -12.01 18.54
CA GLN A 101 0.80 -11.55 17.67
C GLN A 101 1.27 -10.51 16.65
N ALA A 102 2.26 -9.68 17.00
CA ALA A 102 2.90 -8.78 16.05
C ALA A 102 3.55 -9.56 14.88
N LEU A 103 4.30 -10.61 15.19
CA LEU A 103 4.88 -11.50 14.17
C LEU A 103 3.78 -12.22 13.37
N GLU A 104 2.71 -12.69 14.00
CA GLU A 104 1.57 -13.32 13.28
C GLU A 104 0.86 -12.34 12.34
N ALA A 105 0.82 -11.06 12.70
CA ALA A 105 0.30 -9.99 11.86
C ALA A 105 1.30 -9.51 10.78
N GLY A 106 2.48 -10.11 10.68
CA GLY A 106 3.47 -9.78 9.66
C GLY A 106 4.41 -8.62 10.00
N LEU A 107 4.36 -8.09 11.23
CA LEU A 107 5.27 -7.04 11.67
C LEU A 107 6.71 -7.55 11.78
N GLN A 108 7.64 -6.66 11.51
CA GLN A 108 9.06 -6.93 11.49
C GLN A 108 9.69 -6.39 12.78
N ILE A 109 10.59 -7.15 13.39
CA ILE A 109 11.28 -6.76 14.63
C ILE A 109 12.76 -6.56 14.34
N ASP A 110 13.22 -5.31 14.46
CA ASP A 110 14.61 -4.92 14.35
C ASP A 110 15.38 -5.33 15.61
N ILE A 111 16.21 -6.36 15.46
CA ILE A 111 17.01 -6.87 16.56
C ILE A 111 18.01 -5.83 17.05
N GLU A 112 18.50 -4.93 16.18
CA GLU A 112 19.57 -3.98 16.51
C GLU A 112 19.10 -2.88 17.47
N ALA A 113 17.81 -2.60 17.47
CA ALA A 113 17.17 -1.62 18.34
C ALA A 113 16.91 -2.14 19.78
N ILE A 114 16.92 -3.46 19.99
CA ILE A 114 16.63 -4.07 21.30
C ILE A 114 17.87 -4.04 22.19
N ASP A 115 17.71 -3.71 23.47
CA ASP A 115 18.81 -3.74 24.43
C ASP A 115 19.46 -5.15 24.52
N PRO A 116 20.77 -5.25 24.79
CA PRO A 116 21.47 -6.54 24.76
C PRO A 116 20.93 -7.60 25.74
N ALA A 117 20.40 -7.19 26.90
CA ALA A 117 19.91 -8.12 27.90
C ALA A 117 18.56 -8.70 27.50
N MET A 118 17.60 -7.86 27.09
CA MET A 118 16.32 -8.31 26.54
C MET A 118 16.52 -9.14 25.28
N ARG A 119 17.41 -8.69 24.38
CA ARG A 119 17.74 -9.39 23.12
C ARG A 119 18.14 -10.84 23.39
N LYS A 120 19.06 -11.08 24.33
CA LYS A 120 19.52 -12.43 24.67
C LYS A 120 18.39 -13.34 25.13
N THR A 121 17.46 -12.82 25.94
CA THR A 121 16.29 -13.58 26.40
C THR A 121 15.36 -13.90 25.23
N LEU A 122 14.99 -12.90 24.43
CA LEU A 122 14.11 -13.08 23.27
C LEU A 122 14.70 -14.04 22.23
N GLU A 123 16.02 -13.98 21.97
CA GLU A 123 16.74 -14.93 21.10
C GLU A 123 16.65 -16.39 21.56
N THR A 124 16.47 -16.61 22.86
CA THR A 124 16.23 -17.95 23.41
C THR A 124 14.77 -18.34 23.20
N GLU A 125 13.82 -17.45 23.49
CA GLU A 125 12.39 -17.71 23.35
C GLU A 125 11.94 -17.94 21.90
N TRP A 126 12.48 -17.20 20.93
CA TRP A 126 12.17 -17.38 19.49
C TRP A 126 12.54 -18.76 18.95
N LYS A 127 13.42 -19.50 19.64
CA LYS A 127 13.85 -20.86 19.25
C LYS A 127 12.98 -21.96 19.87
N THR A 128 11.92 -21.61 20.57
CA THR A 128 10.98 -22.54 21.22
C THR A 128 9.72 -22.76 20.37
N ASP A 129 8.71 -23.42 20.95
CA ASP A 129 7.38 -23.54 20.36
C ASP A 129 6.51 -22.28 20.49
N LEU A 130 7.07 -21.20 21.03
CA LEU A 130 6.43 -19.91 21.26
C LEU A 130 5.22 -19.96 22.20
N SER A 131 5.03 -21.05 22.94
CA SER A 131 3.98 -21.16 23.95
C SER A 131 4.22 -20.18 25.11
N PRO A 132 3.17 -19.75 25.84
CA PRO A 132 3.36 -18.92 27.03
C PRO A 132 4.31 -19.52 28.08
N GLN A 133 4.45 -20.85 28.12
CA GLN A 133 5.35 -21.54 29.04
C GLN A 133 6.83 -21.42 28.63
N ASN A 134 7.13 -21.53 27.33
CA ASN A 134 8.51 -21.55 26.83
C ASN A 134 8.98 -20.19 26.27
N ALA A 135 8.04 -19.30 25.96
CA ALA A 135 8.28 -17.96 25.45
C ALA A 135 7.43 -16.91 26.18
N PRO A 136 7.60 -16.75 27.51
CA PRO A 136 6.80 -15.84 28.30
C PRO A 136 6.92 -14.37 27.88
N MET A 137 8.11 -13.88 27.50
CA MET A 137 8.24 -12.49 27.02
C MET A 137 7.53 -12.26 25.69
N LEU A 138 7.57 -13.23 24.76
CA LEU A 138 6.86 -13.12 23.48
C LEU A 138 5.34 -13.16 23.61
N ASN A 139 4.83 -13.64 24.75
CA ASN A 139 3.40 -13.67 25.09
C ASN A 139 3.03 -12.61 26.15
N ASP A 140 3.92 -11.68 26.49
CA ASP A 140 3.66 -10.58 27.44
C ASP A 140 3.43 -9.24 26.69
N PRO A 141 2.26 -8.60 26.82
CA PRO A 141 1.97 -7.30 26.21
C PRO A 141 2.95 -6.19 26.66
N ARG A 142 3.53 -6.29 27.86
CA ARG A 142 4.53 -5.33 28.34
C ARG A 142 5.83 -5.41 27.55
N THR A 143 6.17 -6.59 27.03
CA THR A 143 7.29 -6.75 26.10
C THR A 143 6.98 -6.03 24.79
N MET A 144 5.74 -6.08 24.29
CA MET A 144 5.36 -5.33 23.08
C MET A 144 5.56 -3.82 23.28
N VAL A 145 5.09 -3.28 24.40
CA VAL A 145 5.31 -1.87 24.78
C VAL A 145 6.81 -1.54 24.82
N ALA A 146 7.62 -2.38 25.44
CA ALA A 146 9.06 -2.18 25.51
C ALA A 146 9.73 -2.18 24.13
N LEU A 147 9.32 -3.07 23.22
CA LEU A 147 9.81 -3.12 21.85
C LEU A 147 9.40 -1.89 21.04
N VAL A 148 8.18 -1.38 21.23
CA VAL A 148 7.74 -0.13 20.59
C VAL A 148 8.55 1.05 21.12
N ASN A 149 8.74 1.19 22.44
CA ASN A 149 9.55 2.27 23.03
C ASN A 149 11.02 2.21 22.57
N ALA A 150 11.55 1.00 22.33
CA ALA A 150 12.87 0.81 21.75
C ALA A 150 12.94 1.12 20.23
N ASN A 151 11.80 1.43 19.59
CA ASN A 151 11.66 1.56 18.14
C ASN A 151 12.12 0.28 17.38
N ALA A 152 11.92 -0.88 18.01
CA ALA A 152 12.26 -2.19 17.48
C ALA A 152 11.15 -2.76 16.58
N ILE A 153 9.89 -2.34 16.75
CA ILE A 153 8.81 -2.70 15.84
C ILE A 153 8.90 -1.79 14.61
N VAL A 154 9.37 -2.35 13.49
CA VAL A 154 9.65 -1.60 12.26
C VAL A 154 8.38 -0.89 11.78
N GLY A 155 8.46 0.43 11.66
CA GLY A 155 7.39 1.27 11.12
C GLY A 155 6.39 1.82 12.14
N ILE A 156 6.41 1.34 13.39
CA ILE A 156 5.68 1.97 14.51
C ILE A 156 6.68 2.83 15.28
N VAL A 157 6.63 4.14 15.04
CA VAL A 157 7.68 5.07 15.47
C VAL A 157 7.24 5.83 16.73
N PRO A 158 7.83 5.56 17.91
CA PRO A 158 7.57 6.36 19.10
C PRO A 158 8.21 7.76 18.96
N LYS A 159 7.53 8.78 19.49
CA LYS A 159 7.97 10.18 19.52
C LYS A 159 7.87 10.70 20.95
N ASP A 160 8.98 11.23 21.46
CA ASP A 160 9.05 11.99 22.70
C ASP A 160 8.17 13.25 22.54
N SER A 161 6.92 13.15 22.98
CA SER A 161 5.87 14.15 22.78
C SER A 161 5.71 15.04 24.00
N ASN A 162 6.18 14.57 25.16
CA ASN A 162 6.18 15.31 26.42
C ASN A 162 7.52 16.07 26.66
N ASN A 163 8.54 15.83 25.84
CA ASN A 163 9.89 16.41 25.88
C ASN A 163 10.70 16.04 27.14
N ASP A 164 10.47 14.88 27.73
CA ASP A 164 11.21 14.40 28.91
C ASP A 164 12.48 13.61 28.56
N LYS A 165 12.77 13.42 27.26
CA LYS A 165 13.90 12.68 26.68
C LYS A 165 13.87 11.18 26.96
N LYS A 166 12.71 10.62 27.29
CA LYS A 166 12.51 9.20 27.52
C LYS A 166 11.26 8.73 26.78
N LEU A 167 11.45 7.79 25.85
CA LEU A 167 10.34 7.18 25.14
C LEU A 167 9.49 6.29 26.07
N ASP A 168 8.23 6.66 26.26
CA ASP A 168 7.23 5.90 27.01
C ASP A 168 5.80 6.13 26.50
N ILE A 169 5.37 5.26 25.58
CA ILE A 169 4.02 5.30 24.98
C ILE A 169 2.88 5.06 25.99
N THR A 170 3.19 4.71 27.24
CA THR A 170 2.21 4.58 28.32
C THR A 170 2.11 5.85 29.17
N ALA A 171 3.04 6.79 29.01
CA ALA A 171 3.20 7.98 29.85
C ALA A 171 3.20 9.30 29.06
N GLY A 172 2.45 9.35 27.94
CA GLY A 172 2.17 10.58 27.20
C GLY A 172 2.91 10.73 25.87
N ASP A 173 3.81 9.79 25.54
CA ASP A 173 4.39 9.74 24.19
C ASP A 173 3.44 9.12 23.18
N LYS A 174 3.65 9.54 21.93
CA LYS A 174 2.83 9.14 20.79
C LYS A 174 3.60 8.22 19.88
N VAL A 175 2.88 7.37 19.16
CA VAL A 175 3.41 6.63 18.02
C VAL A 175 2.81 7.17 16.73
N GLY A 176 3.65 7.29 15.70
CA GLY A 176 3.24 7.46 14.33
C GLY A 176 3.64 6.27 13.48
N ILE A 177 3.30 6.32 12.21
CA ILE A 177 3.65 5.31 11.22
C ILE A 177 4.60 5.91 10.18
N SER A 178 5.67 5.17 9.86
CA SER A 178 6.62 5.54 8.79
C SER A 178 6.57 4.55 7.62
N CYS A 179 7.18 4.91 6.48
CA CYS A 179 7.21 4.09 5.26
C CYS A 179 7.71 2.65 5.51
N THR A 180 8.62 2.46 6.48
CA THR A 180 9.18 1.15 6.81
C THR A 180 8.16 0.10 7.24
N ILE A 181 6.97 0.48 7.71
CA ILE A 181 5.95 -0.51 8.08
C ILE A 181 5.61 -1.42 6.89
N CYS A 182 5.48 -0.85 5.69
CA CYS A 182 5.12 -1.56 4.46
C CYS A 182 6.34 -1.92 3.60
N HIS A 183 7.44 -1.18 3.71
CA HIS A 183 8.53 -1.21 2.74
C HIS A 183 9.88 -1.70 3.30
N THR A 184 9.91 -2.18 4.54
CA THR A 184 11.09 -2.80 5.14
C THR A 184 10.76 -4.20 5.64
N ILE A 185 11.67 -5.13 5.42
CA ILE A 185 11.66 -6.47 6.03
C ILE A 185 12.87 -6.63 6.94
N THR A 186 13.03 -7.79 7.59
CA THR A 186 14.32 -8.13 8.21
C THR A 186 15.11 -9.13 7.37
N ASP A 187 16.40 -9.27 7.66
CA ASP A 187 17.27 -10.31 7.10
C ASP A 187 16.97 -11.72 7.64
N LYS A 188 15.97 -11.86 8.54
CA LYS A 188 15.53 -13.12 9.14
C LYS A 188 16.62 -13.85 9.92
N SER A 189 17.70 -13.15 10.30
CA SER A 189 18.88 -13.77 10.94
C SER A 189 18.59 -14.39 12.31
N VAL A 190 17.48 -14.01 12.95
CA VAL A 190 17.10 -14.51 14.28
C VAL A 190 15.89 -15.44 14.23
N TYR A 191 14.82 -15.02 13.56
CA TYR A 191 13.58 -15.79 13.48
C TYR A 191 12.77 -15.44 12.22
N ASP A 192 12.13 -16.45 11.62
CA ASP A 192 11.26 -16.30 10.45
C ASP A 192 9.92 -17.01 10.69
N MET A 193 8.84 -16.24 10.88
CA MET A 193 7.51 -16.80 11.02
C MET A 193 6.95 -17.12 9.63
N GLN A 194 6.70 -18.40 9.36
CA GLN A 194 6.13 -18.81 8.08
C GLN A 194 4.75 -18.17 7.87
N GLY A 195 4.61 -17.41 6.78
CA GLY A 195 3.38 -16.66 6.49
C GLY A 195 3.17 -15.39 7.33
N GLY A 196 4.14 -14.99 8.14
CA GLY A 196 4.07 -13.82 9.02
C GLY A 196 5.33 -12.95 8.94
N GLY A 197 5.69 -12.38 10.08
CA GLY A 197 6.78 -11.44 10.27
C GLY A 197 8.13 -12.12 10.50
N SER A 198 9.17 -11.33 10.71
CA SER A 198 10.50 -11.85 11.00
C SER A 198 11.29 -10.97 11.95
N VAL A 199 12.36 -11.54 12.49
CA VAL A 199 13.27 -10.89 13.43
C VAL A 199 14.69 -10.95 12.87
N GLY A 200 15.35 -9.79 12.85
CA GLY A 200 16.68 -9.65 12.28
C GLY A 200 17.08 -8.19 12.10
N ARG A 201 18.08 -7.94 11.25
CA ARG A 201 18.46 -6.56 10.87
C ARG A 201 17.53 -6.03 9.80
N ARG A 202 17.24 -4.73 9.82
CA ARG A 202 16.42 -4.08 8.79
C ARG A 202 17.03 -4.24 7.40
N VAL A 203 16.19 -4.64 6.44
CA VAL A 203 16.46 -4.63 5.01
C VAL A 203 15.42 -3.72 4.37
N ASP A 204 15.83 -2.51 4.05
CA ASP A 204 14.96 -1.46 3.50
C ASP A 204 14.77 -1.62 1.99
N GLY A 205 13.56 -1.32 1.51
CA GLY A 205 13.18 -1.40 0.10
C GLY A 205 12.21 -2.52 -0.23
N PRO A 206 12.46 -3.80 0.15
CA PRO A 206 11.51 -4.88 -0.11
C PRO A 206 10.15 -4.68 0.55
N ALA A 207 9.08 -4.99 -0.17
CA ALA A 207 7.73 -4.92 0.39
C ALA A 207 7.49 -6.02 1.44
N ALA A 208 6.85 -5.65 2.55
CA ALA A 208 6.38 -6.57 3.58
C ALA A 208 5.09 -7.29 3.11
N LEU A 209 5.25 -8.28 2.23
CA LEU A 209 4.14 -8.97 1.56
C LEU A 209 3.29 -9.88 2.46
N THR A 210 3.77 -10.20 3.66
CA THR A 210 3.05 -10.96 4.68
C THR A 210 2.38 -10.07 5.72
N LEU A 211 2.54 -8.74 5.63
CA LEU A 211 1.95 -7.79 6.56
C LEU A 211 0.43 -7.78 6.45
N ASN A 212 -0.25 -8.05 7.56
CA ASN A 212 -1.70 -7.96 7.67
C ASN A 212 -2.11 -6.58 8.17
N VAL A 213 -2.04 -5.57 7.29
CA VAL A 213 -2.37 -4.18 7.62
C VAL A 213 -3.81 -4.06 8.13
N GLY A 214 -4.75 -4.77 7.52
CA GLY A 214 -6.16 -4.82 7.96
C GLY A 214 -6.28 -5.22 9.43
N LYS A 215 -5.65 -6.34 9.83
CA LYS A 215 -5.66 -6.80 11.22
C LYS A 215 -5.00 -5.79 12.17
N LEU A 216 -3.92 -5.13 11.77
CA LEU A 216 -3.26 -4.11 12.59
C LEU A 216 -4.13 -2.88 12.79
N MET A 217 -4.81 -2.42 11.75
CA MET A 217 -5.77 -1.32 11.83
C MET A 217 -6.98 -1.67 12.72
N ALA A 218 -7.47 -2.91 12.64
CA ALA A 218 -8.54 -3.41 13.49
C ALA A 218 -8.15 -3.56 14.98
N THR A 219 -6.86 -3.46 15.32
CA THR A 219 -6.41 -3.43 16.71
C THR A 219 -6.55 -2.03 17.30
N ALA A 220 -6.74 -0.98 16.50
CA ALA A 220 -6.87 0.39 16.98
C ALA A 220 -8.19 0.59 17.74
N ALA A 221 -8.19 1.37 18.83
CA ALA A 221 -9.39 1.57 19.65
C ALA A 221 -10.45 2.51 19.01
N ASN A 222 -10.14 3.08 17.84
CA ASN A 222 -11.04 3.87 17.00
C ASN A 222 -10.70 3.61 15.53
N SER A 223 -10.90 2.37 15.06
CA SER A 223 -10.60 1.97 13.69
C SER A 223 -11.50 2.70 12.68
N ARG A 224 -12.66 3.21 13.11
CA ARG A 224 -13.51 4.12 12.34
C ARG A 224 -12.79 5.40 11.89
N ALA A 225 -11.72 5.85 12.56
CA ALA A 225 -10.95 7.02 12.13
C ALA A 225 -10.27 6.85 10.74
N LEU A 226 -10.17 5.60 10.25
CA LEU A 226 -9.61 5.25 8.95
C LEU A 226 -10.65 5.26 7.81
N TYR A 227 -11.90 5.64 8.11
CA TYR A 227 -13.04 5.58 7.19
C TYR A 227 -12.74 5.96 5.73
N PRO A 228 -12.02 7.06 5.41
CA PRO A 228 -11.73 7.44 4.03
C PRO A 228 -11.01 6.38 3.19
N ASN A 229 -10.23 5.50 3.81
CA ASN A 229 -9.47 4.42 3.16
C ASN A 229 -10.24 3.08 3.10
N LEU A 230 -11.49 3.04 3.57
CA LEU A 230 -12.24 1.79 3.68
C LEU A 230 -13.35 1.71 2.61
N GLN A 231 -13.86 0.51 2.35
CA GLN A 231 -15.04 0.36 1.51
C GLN A 231 -16.26 1.06 2.13
N GLN A 232 -16.87 2.00 1.42
CA GLN A 232 -18.02 2.78 1.87
C GLN A 232 -19.28 2.48 1.03
N THR A 233 -20.43 2.91 1.53
CA THR A 233 -21.68 2.93 0.77
C THR A 233 -22.00 4.37 0.36
N PHE A 234 -21.77 4.70 -0.91
CA PHE A 234 -22.09 6.01 -1.47
C PHE A 234 -23.36 5.97 -2.28
N LEU A 235 -24.26 6.92 -2.05
CA LEU A 235 -25.47 7.07 -2.86
C LEU A 235 -26.28 5.76 -3.02
N GLY A 236 -26.24 4.90 -1.99
CA GLY A 236 -26.92 3.60 -1.97
C GLY A 236 -26.20 2.45 -2.69
N VAL A 237 -24.98 2.65 -3.19
CA VAL A 237 -24.15 1.62 -3.81
C VAL A 237 -22.81 1.47 -3.11
N SER A 238 -22.23 0.27 -3.17
CA SER A 238 -20.87 0.01 -2.71
C SER A 238 -20.14 -0.78 -3.79
N ILE A 239 -18.90 -0.38 -4.04
CA ILE A 239 -17.96 -1.08 -4.92
C ILE A 239 -16.86 -1.58 -3.99
N GLY A 240 -16.34 -2.79 -4.23
CA GLY A 240 -15.26 -3.36 -3.44
C GLY A 240 -15.40 -4.86 -3.25
N ARG A 241 -14.58 -5.41 -2.35
CA ARG A 241 -14.51 -6.85 -2.08
C ARG A 241 -15.57 -7.34 -1.10
N ALA A 242 -16.03 -6.48 -0.19
CA ALA A 242 -17.07 -6.81 0.78
C ALA A 242 -18.46 -6.74 0.13
N PRO A 243 -19.43 -7.56 0.59
CA PRO A 243 -20.79 -7.56 0.06
C PRO A 243 -21.56 -6.25 0.32
N SER A 244 -21.11 -5.46 1.30
CA SER A 244 -21.66 -4.15 1.66
C SER A 244 -20.54 -3.23 2.13
N GLY A 245 -20.68 -1.94 1.85
CA GLY A 245 -19.76 -0.92 2.34
C GLY A 245 -20.16 -0.41 3.73
N LEU A 246 -19.18 0.15 4.43
CA LEU A 246 -19.36 0.82 5.72
C LEU A 246 -20.10 2.16 5.54
N GLY A 247 -20.66 2.66 6.63
CA GLY A 247 -21.35 3.95 6.66
C GLY A 247 -20.98 4.76 7.91
N PRO A 248 -21.52 5.99 8.04
CA PRO A 248 -21.20 6.90 9.15
C PRO A 248 -21.63 6.38 10.52
N ASN A 249 -22.54 5.39 10.56
CA ASN A 249 -23.05 4.77 11.77
C ASN A 249 -22.56 3.34 11.97
N SER A 250 -21.68 2.83 11.10
CA SER A 250 -21.02 1.53 11.33
C SER A 250 -20.30 1.58 12.68
N THR A 251 -20.46 0.52 13.46
CA THR A 251 -19.82 0.34 14.76
C THR A 251 -18.34 -0.01 14.60
N GLU A 252 -17.53 0.16 15.65
CA GLU A 252 -16.12 -0.30 15.65
C GLU A 252 -16.05 -1.79 15.27
N ALA A 253 -16.91 -2.63 15.85
CA ALA A 253 -16.93 -4.07 15.57
C ALA A 253 -17.22 -4.40 14.09
N GLU A 254 -18.05 -3.62 13.41
CA GLU A 254 -18.31 -3.80 11.97
C GLU A 254 -17.10 -3.39 11.13
N VAL A 255 -16.42 -2.29 11.51
CA VAL A 255 -15.18 -1.85 10.85
C VAL A 255 -14.05 -2.86 11.08
N ASP A 256 -13.87 -3.33 12.31
CA ASP A 256 -12.86 -4.32 12.68
C ASP A 256 -13.10 -5.66 11.98
N ALA A 257 -14.37 -6.07 11.81
CA ALA A 257 -14.74 -7.27 11.07
C ALA A 257 -14.46 -7.14 9.57
N TYR A 258 -14.68 -5.96 8.99
CA TYR A 258 -14.27 -5.67 7.61
C TYR A 258 -12.75 -5.77 7.45
N LEU A 259 -12.01 -5.05 8.30
CA LEU A 259 -10.55 -4.96 8.28
C LEU A 259 -9.86 -6.30 8.57
N SER A 260 -10.41 -7.10 9.49
CA SER A 260 -9.82 -8.38 9.88
C SER A 260 -10.11 -9.53 8.90
N ASN A 261 -10.95 -9.31 7.88
CA ASN A 261 -11.31 -10.35 6.92
C ASN A 261 -10.39 -10.30 5.68
N PRO A 262 -9.49 -11.28 5.46
CA PRO A 262 -8.56 -11.27 4.33
C PRO A 262 -9.23 -11.37 2.96
N ALA A 263 -10.51 -11.77 2.87
CA ALA A 263 -11.26 -11.72 1.62
C ALA A 263 -11.64 -10.27 1.25
N PHE A 264 -11.86 -9.42 2.26
CA PHE A 264 -12.26 -8.01 2.08
C PHE A 264 -11.04 -7.09 2.07
N TYR A 265 -10.10 -7.32 2.98
CA TYR A 265 -8.84 -6.58 3.09
C TYR A 265 -7.64 -7.56 3.08
N PRO A 266 -7.09 -7.88 1.90
CA PRO A 266 -6.07 -8.92 1.77
C PRO A 266 -4.74 -8.65 2.49
N ILE A 267 -4.05 -9.73 2.85
CA ILE A 267 -2.69 -9.66 3.41
C ILE A 267 -1.70 -9.13 2.36
N GLY A 268 -0.75 -8.31 2.80
CA GLY A 268 0.26 -7.70 1.94
C GLY A 268 -0.28 -6.56 1.08
N THR A 269 -1.44 -6.00 1.45
CA THR A 269 -2.08 -4.89 0.74
C THR A 269 -2.37 -3.70 1.64
N PHE A 270 -2.47 -2.52 1.05
CA PHE A 270 -2.95 -1.30 1.67
C PHE A 270 -3.86 -0.56 0.69
N ASP A 271 -4.91 0.10 1.17
CA ASP A 271 -5.74 0.98 0.33
C ASP A 271 -5.18 2.40 0.39
N GLU A 272 -4.35 2.72 -0.60
CA GLU A 272 -3.71 4.02 -0.74
C GLU A 272 -4.61 5.11 -1.34
N THR A 273 -5.89 4.80 -1.61
CA THR A 273 -6.83 5.74 -2.22
C THR A 273 -7.97 6.11 -1.27
N GLN A 274 -8.25 7.42 -1.16
CA GLN A 274 -9.37 7.93 -0.37
C GLN A 274 -10.61 8.09 -1.25
N ASP A 275 -11.02 6.99 -1.89
CA ASP A 275 -12.14 6.96 -2.83
C ASP A 275 -13.34 6.15 -2.32
N GLY A 276 -13.15 5.43 -1.20
CA GLY A 276 -14.14 4.60 -0.53
C GLY A 276 -14.55 3.33 -1.30
N ASN A 277 -13.75 2.89 -2.29
CA ASN A 277 -14.00 1.69 -3.08
C ASN A 277 -13.49 0.39 -2.43
N GLY A 278 -12.64 0.47 -1.40
CA GLY A 278 -12.10 -0.73 -0.74
C GLY A 278 -11.34 -1.64 -1.70
N ASN A 279 -10.39 -1.05 -2.40
CA ASN A 279 -9.57 -1.65 -3.46
C ASN A 279 -8.09 -1.67 -3.06
N PRO A 280 -7.74 -2.28 -1.90
CA PRO A 280 -6.37 -2.28 -1.44
C PRO A 280 -5.47 -2.98 -2.45
N VAL A 281 -4.32 -2.36 -2.71
CA VAL A 281 -3.34 -2.81 -3.69
C VAL A 281 -2.18 -3.46 -2.97
N LYS A 282 -1.43 -4.28 -3.70
CA LYS A 282 -0.26 -4.94 -3.14
C LYS A 282 0.81 -3.91 -2.73
N ASN A 283 1.36 -4.07 -1.53
CA ASN A 283 2.54 -3.32 -1.10
C ASN A 283 3.65 -3.46 -2.15
N VAL A 284 4.11 -2.33 -2.68
CA VAL A 284 5.16 -2.28 -3.70
C VAL A 284 6.54 -2.10 -3.04
N PRO A 285 7.61 -2.63 -3.65
CA PRO A 285 8.95 -2.35 -3.17
C PRO A 285 9.35 -0.88 -3.45
N LEU A 286 10.19 -0.32 -2.58
CA LEU A 286 10.80 1.01 -2.71
C LEU A 286 12.32 0.95 -2.84
N PHE A 287 12.83 0.05 -3.67
CA PHE A 287 14.24 0.06 -4.10
C PHE A 287 14.35 0.56 -5.54
N ARG A 288 15.54 1.04 -5.95
CA ARG A 288 15.81 1.52 -7.31
C ARG A 288 14.72 2.46 -7.86
N GLN A 289 14.29 3.40 -7.02
CA GLN A 289 13.22 4.33 -7.42
C GLN A 289 13.66 5.26 -8.56
N ASP A 290 14.96 5.36 -8.82
CA ASP A 290 15.54 5.98 -10.01
C ASP A 290 15.00 5.39 -11.33
N LEU A 291 14.47 4.16 -11.32
CA LEU A 291 13.93 3.47 -12.49
C LEU A 291 12.41 3.24 -12.44
N ALA A 292 11.72 3.68 -11.39
CA ALA A 292 10.37 3.22 -11.07
C ALA A 292 9.25 4.15 -11.54
N ALA A 293 9.57 5.30 -12.14
CA ALA A 293 8.58 6.24 -12.64
C ALA A 293 7.77 5.69 -13.84
N PRO A 294 6.49 6.09 -14.01
CA PRO A 294 5.70 6.93 -13.09
C PRO A 294 5.30 6.17 -11.82
N TYR A 295 4.96 6.92 -10.76
CA TYR A 295 4.67 6.39 -9.44
C TYR A 295 3.17 6.41 -9.10
N GLY A 296 2.78 5.56 -8.15
CA GLY A 296 1.38 5.30 -7.79
C GLY A 296 0.81 4.13 -8.59
N THR A 297 -0.28 3.52 -8.10
CA THR A 297 -0.80 2.27 -8.69
C THR A 297 -1.33 2.46 -10.11
N ALA A 298 -1.80 3.66 -10.45
CA ALA A 298 -2.18 4.00 -11.83
C ALA A 298 -1.18 4.94 -12.53
N GLY A 299 0.03 5.12 -11.98
CA GLY A 299 1.05 6.02 -12.54
C GLY A 299 0.66 7.50 -12.45
N GLU A 300 -0.04 7.88 -11.39
CA GLU A 300 -0.63 9.21 -11.19
C GLU A 300 0.43 10.31 -10.98
N PHE A 301 1.64 9.94 -10.56
CA PHE A 301 2.69 10.87 -10.19
C PHE A 301 3.92 10.69 -11.08
N SER A 302 4.38 11.78 -11.69
CA SER A 302 5.63 11.78 -12.47
C SER A 302 6.89 11.91 -11.61
N LYS A 303 6.74 12.24 -10.32
CA LYS A 303 7.84 12.50 -9.40
C LYS A 303 7.65 11.76 -8.08
N LEU A 304 8.75 11.25 -7.53
CA LEU A 304 8.74 10.42 -6.32
C LEU A 304 8.34 11.23 -5.08
N GLU A 305 8.81 12.47 -4.98
CA GLU A 305 8.49 13.34 -3.85
C GLU A 305 6.99 13.70 -3.80
N ASP A 306 6.28 13.65 -4.93
CA ASP A 306 4.87 14.01 -5.01
C ASP A 306 3.96 12.86 -4.52
N ILE A 307 4.25 11.61 -4.90
CA ILE A 307 3.57 10.44 -4.29
C ILE A 307 3.92 10.30 -2.80
N GLY A 308 5.17 10.60 -2.43
CA GLY A 308 5.60 10.64 -1.03
C GLY A 308 4.77 11.66 -0.23
N ASN A 309 4.60 12.87 -0.77
CA ASN A 309 3.75 13.89 -0.17
C ASN A 309 2.29 13.43 -0.05
N SER A 310 1.72 12.84 -1.10
CA SER A 310 0.36 12.29 -1.07
C SER A 310 0.22 11.26 0.04
N SER A 311 1.19 10.36 0.18
CA SER A 311 1.17 9.31 1.20
C SER A 311 1.13 9.88 2.62
N TYR A 312 1.95 10.89 2.93
CA TYR A 312 1.92 11.53 4.25
C TYR A 312 0.66 12.37 4.48
N THR A 313 0.21 13.08 3.46
CA THR A 313 -0.88 14.04 3.60
C THR A 313 -2.25 13.42 3.48
N THR A 314 -2.44 12.23 2.91
CA THR A 314 -3.78 11.62 2.78
C THR A 314 -3.87 10.20 3.31
N ASN A 315 -2.81 9.38 3.18
CA ASN A 315 -2.86 7.98 3.61
C ASN A 315 -2.54 7.83 5.09
N LEU A 316 -1.45 8.44 5.54
CA LEU A 316 -0.98 8.33 6.93
C LEU A 316 -1.66 9.33 7.87
N ASP A 317 -2.33 10.34 7.32
CA ASP A 317 -3.25 11.22 8.03
C ASP A 317 -4.42 11.65 7.10
N PRO A 318 -5.50 10.84 7.03
CA PRO A 318 -6.66 11.18 6.21
C PRO A 318 -7.46 12.40 6.72
N THR A 319 -7.14 12.94 7.89
CA THR A 319 -7.88 14.09 8.45
C THR A 319 -7.65 15.39 7.69
N THR A 320 -6.62 15.46 6.84
CA THR A 320 -6.42 16.57 5.90
C THR A 320 -7.57 16.73 4.91
N LEU A 321 -8.31 15.65 4.61
CA LEU A 321 -9.48 15.69 3.73
C LEU A 321 -10.61 16.58 4.29
N LEU A 322 -10.60 16.86 5.59
CA LEU A 322 -11.57 17.73 6.24
C LEU A 322 -11.19 19.21 6.20
N THR A 323 -9.97 19.55 5.75
CA THR A 323 -9.55 20.95 5.50
C THR A 323 -10.29 21.52 4.29
N PRO A 324 -10.40 22.86 4.13
CA PRO A 324 -11.06 23.46 2.97
C PRO A 324 -10.53 22.91 1.63
N GLU A 325 -9.20 22.76 1.52
CA GLU A 325 -8.53 22.24 0.33
C GLU A 325 -8.82 20.75 0.10
N GLY A 326 -8.81 19.94 1.18
CA GLY A 326 -9.15 18.52 1.12
C GLY A 326 -10.61 18.27 0.69
N ARG A 327 -11.55 19.09 1.20
CA ARG A 327 -12.96 19.03 0.79
C ARG A 327 -13.13 19.38 -0.68
N GLN A 328 -12.44 20.43 -1.14
CA GLN A 328 -12.40 20.80 -2.55
C GLN A 328 -11.81 19.68 -3.41
N PHE A 329 -10.76 19.00 -2.94
CA PHE A 329 -10.14 17.88 -3.65
C PHE A 329 -11.14 16.74 -3.86
N LEU A 330 -11.82 16.30 -2.79
CA LEU A 330 -12.80 15.23 -2.88
C LEU A 330 -14.03 15.61 -3.71
N GLU A 331 -14.50 16.86 -3.62
CA GLU A 331 -15.56 17.36 -4.49
C GLU A 331 -15.15 17.35 -5.97
N MET A 332 -13.92 17.77 -6.28
CA MET A 332 -13.41 17.74 -7.65
C MET A 332 -13.25 16.30 -8.17
N LYS A 333 -12.80 15.37 -7.33
CA LYS A 333 -12.54 13.97 -7.73
C LYS A 333 -13.82 13.13 -7.84
N ALA A 334 -14.77 13.32 -6.93
CA ALA A 334 -15.91 12.42 -6.74
C ALA A 334 -17.27 13.13 -6.64
N GLY A 335 -17.32 14.46 -6.80
CA GLY A 335 -18.57 15.23 -6.83
C GLY A 335 -19.45 14.99 -5.59
N PRO A 336 -20.72 14.58 -5.76
CA PRO A 336 -21.62 14.27 -4.65
C PRO A 336 -21.10 13.18 -3.70
N ALA A 337 -20.41 12.15 -4.22
CA ALA A 337 -19.85 11.08 -3.38
C ALA A 337 -18.72 11.62 -2.50
N GLY A 338 -17.86 12.51 -3.03
CA GLY A 338 -16.83 13.19 -2.25
C GLY A 338 -17.41 14.05 -1.13
N LYS A 339 -18.51 14.78 -1.39
CA LYS A 339 -19.23 15.54 -0.36
C LYS A 339 -19.82 14.64 0.73
N GLN A 340 -20.40 13.51 0.33
CA GLN A 340 -20.92 12.52 1.26
C GLN A 340 -19.79 11.98 2.17
N MET A 341 -18.69 11.51 1.58
CA MET A 341 -17.53 10.99 2.31
C MET A 341 -17.03 11.96 3.37
N VAL A 342 -16.81 13.23 3.00
CA VAL A 342 -16.35 14.26 3.93
C VAL A 342 -17.34 14.45 5.08
N SER A 343 -18.63 14.56 4.77
CA SER A 343 -19.66 14.78 5.80
C SER A 343 -19.76 13.61 6.77
N GLU A 344 -19.65 12.40 6.26
CA GLU A 344 -19.69 11.17 7.05
C GLU A 344 -18.43 11.02 7.91
N TYR A 345 -17.27 11.32 7.32
CA TYR A 345 -16.00 11.26 8.04
C TYR A 345 -15.92 12.29 9.16
N GLU A 346 -16.34 13.54 8.90
CA GLU A 346 -16.46 14.58 9.92
C GLU A 346 -17.39 14.17 11.06
N LYS A 347 -18.52 13.53 10.73
CA LYS A 347 -19.43 12.98 11.74
C LYS A 347 -18.76 11.88 12.56
N ILE A 348 -18.06 10.94 11.94
CA ILE A 348 -17.34 9.87 12.65
C ILE A 348 -16.32 10.45 13.63
N LEU A 349 -15.49 11.39 13.18
CA LEU A 349 -14.49 12.02 14.05
C LEU A 349 -15.15 12.78 15.22
N LYS A 350 -16.26 13.48 14.96
CA LYS A 350 -17.04 14.15 16.02
C LYS A 350 -17.62 13.16 17.03
N ASP A 351 -18.25 12.09 16.55
CA ASP A 351 -18.89 11.07 17.40
C ASP A 351 -17.86 10.32 18.25
N THR A 352 -16.64 10.19 17.74
CA THR A 352 -15.53 9.52 18.44
C THR A 352 -14.69 10.48 19.28
N GLY A 353 -15.00 11.79 19.26
CA GLY A 353 -14.34 12.82 20.08
C GLY A 353 -12.96 13.25 19.56
N VAL A 354 -12.65 13.00 18.29
CA VAL A 354 -11.40 13.43 17.66
C VAL A 354 -11.45 14.91 17.34
N THR A 355 -10.41 15.65 17.72
CA THR A 355 -10.27 17.10 17.56
C THR A 355 -8.84 17.46 17.16
N ASN A 356 -8.57 18.74 16.87
CA ASN A 356 -7.23 19.28 16.57
C ASN A 356 -6.54 18.70 15.32
N TYR A 357 -7.33 18.32 14.31
CA TYR A 357 -6.83 17.89 13.00
C TYR A 357 -6.71 19.06 12.00
N PRO A 358 -5.89 18.94 10.93
CA PRO A 358 -5.03 17.78 10.61
C PRO A 358 -3.82 17.65 11.54
N PHE A 359 -3.34 16.43 11.70
CA PHE A 359 -2.21 16.10 12.58
C PHE A 359 -0.87 16.20 11.85
N VAL A 360 -0.86 15.89 10.55
CA VAL A 360 0.31 16.03 9.69
C VAL A 360 0.75 17.49 9.61
N LYS A 361 2.03 17.72 9.88
CA LYS A 361 2.74 18.99 9.78
C LYS A 361 3.09 19.22 8.32
N ALA A 362 2.24 19.98 7.66
CA ALA A 362 2.41 20.36 6.26
C ALA A 362 2.03 21.84 6.06
N GLU A 363 2.72 22.50 5.14
CA GLU A 363 2.45 23.87 4.75
C GLU A 363 1.39 23.92 3.66
N LEU A 364 0.57 24.98 3.66
CA LEU A 364 -0.33 25.27 2.55
C LEU A 364 0.47 25.70 1.34
N VAL A 365 0.43 24.92 0.27
CA VAL A 365 1.16 25.20 -0.97
C VAL A 365 0.39 24.77 -2.21
N GLY A 366 0.56 25.55 -3.28
CA GLY A 366 0.00 25.25 -4.59
C GLY A 366 -1.53 25.31 -4.64
N GLY A 367 -2.09 24.74 -5.72
CA GLY A 367 -3.53 24.64 -5.92
C GLY A 367 -3.99 23.20 -5.78
N VAL A 368 -5.22 23.02 -5.28
CA VAL A 368 -5.87 21.71 -5.13
C VAL A 368 -5.86 20.94 -6.45
N GLY A 369 -5.53 19.65 -6.41
CA GLY A 369 -5.42 18.79 -7.58
C GLY A 369 -4.09 18.81 -8.31
N ASN A 370 -3.16 19.71 -7.94
CA ASN A 370 -1.79 19.65 -8.43
C ASN A 370 -1.10 18.38 -7.85
N PRO A 371 -0.42 17.55 -8.67
CA PRO A 371 0.29 16.37 -8.18
C PRO A 371 1.24 16.66 -7.00
N ALA A 372 1.89 17.82 -6.97
CA ALA A 372 2.79 18.21 -5.88
C ALA A 372 2.10 18.52 -4.55
N SER A 373 0.79 18.78 -4.57
CA SER A 373 0.00 19.10 -3.38
C SER A 373 -1.49 18.85 -3.63
N ILE A 374 -1.88 17.58 -3.79
CA ILE A 374 -3.23 17.20 -4.23
C ILE A 374 -4.34 17.78 -3.33
N VAL A 375 -4.07 17.89 -2.02
CA VAL A 375 -4.92 18.51 -1.00
C VAL A 375 -4.44 19.90 -0.58
N GLY A 376 -3.73 20.61 -1.46
CA GLY A 376 -3.22 21.97 -1.23
C GLY A 376 -2.14 22.07 -0.13
N ARG A 377 -1.54 20.95 0.27
CA ARG A 377 -0.57 20.87 1.35
C ARG A 377 0.66 20.08 0.96
N ARG A 378 1.81 20.46 1.54
CA ARG A 378 3.06 19.73 1.36
C ARG A 378 3.85 19.64 2.66
N VAL A 379 4.33 18.44 2.97
CA VAL A 379 5.29 18.23 4.06
C VAL A 379 6.66 18.85 3.70
N ASP A 380 7.63 18.82 4.61
CA ASP A 380 8.97 19.36 4.36
C ASP A 380 9.56 18.76 3.06
N ASN A 381 9.69 19.61 2.04
CA ASN A 381 10.13 19.17 0.72
C ASN A 381 11.57 18.68 0.75
N GLN A 382 12.45 19.27 1.57
CA GLN A 382 13.85 18.85 1.61
C GLN A 382 13.95 17.42 2.13
N LYS A 383 13.14 17.06 3.15
CA LYS A 383 13.07 15.68 3.65
C LYS A 383 12.59 14.69 2.59
N LEU A 384 11.63 15.08 1.74
CA LEU A 384 11.21 14.25 0.61
C LEU A 384 12.33 14.07 -0.42
N LEU A 385 13.07 15.13 -0.76
CA LEU A 385 14.21 15.03 -1.67
C LEU A 385 15.36 14.20 -1.08
N ASP A 386 15.64 14.33 0.21
CA ASP A 386 16.60 13.49 0.92
C ASP A 386 16.17 12.02 0.84
N MET A 387 14.89 11.74 1.07
CA MET A 387 14.33 10.39 0.91
C MET A 387 14.48 9.86 -0.52
N ASN A 388 14.25 10.67 -1.56
CA ASN A 388 14.52 10.27 -2.95
C ASN A 388 15.96 9.76 -3.11
N ALA A 389 16.95 10.51 -2.62
CA ALA A 389 18.36 10.13 -2.71
C ALA A 389 18.68 8.80 -2.02
N TYR A 390 17.95 8.45 -0.95
CA TYR A 390 18.09 7.18 -0.28
C TYR A 390 17.45 6.03 -1.08
N LEU A 391 16.21 6.20 -1.53
CA LEU A 391 15.45 5.18 -2.25
C LEU A 391 16.06 4.84 -3.62
N ASP A 392 16.67 5.82 -4.29
CA ASP A 392 17.43 5.64 -5.53
C ASP A 392 18.63 4.70 -5.33
N ARG A 393 19.24 4.69 -4.13
CA ARG A 393 20.43 3.89 -3.81
C ARG A 393 20.11 2.49 -3.30
N LEU A 394 18.89 2.25 -2.82
CA LEU A 394 18.46 0.94 -2.35
C LEU A 394 18.53 -0.07 -3.49
N GLN A 395 19.22 -1.18 -3.23
CA GLN A 395 19.43 -2.22 -4.23
C GLN A 395 18.25 -3.18 -4.29
N ALA A 396 17.93 -3.62 -5.50
CA ALA A 396 17.00 -4.73 -5.67
C ALA A 396 17.58 -6.00 -5.00
N PRO A 397 16.75 -6.84 -4.37
CA PRO A 397 17.18 -8.14 -3.87
C PRO A 397 17.82 -9.00 -4.96
N ALA A 398 18.68 -9.93 -4.55
CA ALA A 398 19.21 -10.92 -5.47
C ALA A 398 18.06 -11.72 -6.13
N GLY A 399 18.18 -11.95 -7.43
CA GLY A 399 17.21 -12.75 -8.18
C GLY A 399 17.14 -14.19 -7.68
N ALA A 400 16.02 -14.86 -7.96
CA ALA A 400 15.83 -16.26 -7.62
C ALA A 400 16.90 -17.15 -8.27
N GLN A 401 17.34 -18.19 -7.55
CA GLN A 401 18.16 -19.23 -8.16
C GLN A 401 17.30 -20.04 -9.13
N VAL A 402 17.69 -20.05 -10.40
CA VAL A 402 16.96 -20.70 -11.49
C VAL A 402 17.88 -21.61 -12.30
N ASN A 403 17.30 -22.61 -12.95
CA ASN A 403 18.04 -23.44 -13.89
C ASN A 403 18.60 -22.57 -15.05
N PRO A 404 19.93 -22.56 -15.30
CA PRO A 404 20.53 -21.67 -16.29
C PRO A 404 20.00 -21.84 -17.71
N GLU A 405 19.75 -23.07 -18.15
CA GLU A 405 19.24 -23.35 -19.49
C GLU A 405 17.80 -22.85 -19.64
N MET A 406 16.97 -23.07 -18.60
CA MET A 406 15.60 -22.55 -18.57
C MET A 406 15.59 -21.02 -18.61
N ALA A 407 16.47 -20.38 -17.83
CA ALA A 407 16.60 -18.93 -17.78
C ALA A 407 17.04 -18.37 -19.14
N ALA A 408 17.99 -19.02 -19.82
CA ALA A 408 18.42 -18.64 -21.16
C ALA A 408 17.28 -18.73 -22.19
N ARG A 409 16.49 -19.81 -22.15
CA ARG A 409 15.30 -19.94 -23.01
C ARG A 409 14.24 -18.89 -22.72
N GLY A 410 13.98 -18.62 -21.43
CA GLY A 410 13.06 -17.57 -21.00
C GLY A 410 13.51 -16.19 -21.49
N ARG A 411 14.82 -15.90 -21.40
CA ARG A 411 15.40 -14.65 -21.92
C ARG A 411 15.18 -14.49 -23.41
N GLU A 412 15.36 -15.54 -24.21
CA GLU A 412 15.11 -15.44 -25.65
C GLU A 412 13.63 -15.19 -25.97
N ASN A 413 12.72 -15.86 -25.26
CA ASN A 413 11.29 -15.60 -25.38
C ASN A 413 10.93 -14.15 -25.03
N PHE A 414 11.53 -13.61 -23.97
CA PHE A 414 11.34 -12.22 -23.56
C PHE A 414 11.81 -11.23 -24.64
N ARG A 415 12.96 -11.50 -25.26
CA ARG A 415 13.54 -10.65 -26.32
C ARG A 415 12.71 -10.60 -27.59
N MET A 416 11.88 -11.61 -27.84
CA MET A 416 11.02 -11.66 -29.03
C MET A 416 9.71 -10.87 -28.86
N SER A 417 9.19 -10.76 -27.62
CA SER A 417 7.80 -10.32 -27.41
C SER A 417 7.63 -9.22 -26.38
N CYS A 418 8.59 -9.03 -25.46
CA CYS A 418 8.43 -8.15 -24.31
C CYS A 418 9.26 -6.86 -24.43
N THR A 419 10.27 -6.85 -25.30
CA THR A 419 11.28 -5.78 -25.32
C THR A 419 10.89 -4.52 -26.08
N GLN A 420 9.65 -4.46 -26.57
CA GLN A 420 9.03 -3.23 -27.03
C GLN A 420 8.77 -2.26 -25.85
N CYS A 421 8.40 -2.80 -24.69
CA CYS A 421 8.09 -2.02 -23.49
C CYS A 421 9.10 -2.22 -22.35
N HIS A 422 9.80 -3.37 -22.31
CA HIS A 422 10.71 -3.71 -21.22
C HIS A 422 12.17 -3.84 -21.69
N ASN A 423 13.13 -3.71 -20.78
CA ASN A 423 14.52 -4.05 -21.05
C ASN A 423 14.85 -5.45 -20.54
N VAL A 424 15.73 -6.17 -21.23
CA VAL A 424 16.36 -7.37 -20.69
C VAL A 424 17.24 -7.01 -19.50
N ASP A 425 17.94 -5.89 -19.61
CA ASP A 425 18.71 -5.28 -18.53
C ASP A 425 17.80 -4.38 -17.69
N GLN A 426 17.39 -4.90 -16.53
CA GLN A 426 16.51 -4.19 -15.59
C GLN A 426 17.19 -2.98 -14.91
N SER A 427 18.46 -2.69 -15.21
CA SER A 427 19.12 -1.46 -14.77
C SER A 427 18.86 -0.25 -15.69
N LYS A 428 18.14 -0.45 -16.80
CA LYS A 428 17.86 0.59 -17.80
C LYS A 428 16.41 1.08 -17.74
N PHE A 429 16.22 2.36 -18.08
CA PHE A 429 14.91 3.00 -18.16
C PHE A 429 14.02 2.32 -19.20
N VAL A 430 12.74 2.18 -18.86
CA VAL A 430 11.69 1.78 -19.79
C VAL A 430 11.02 3.03 -20.40
N PRO A 431 10.35 2.91 -21.56
CA PRO A 431 9.64 4.03 -22.16
C PRO A 431 8.54 4.51 -21.21
N PRO A 432 8.25 5.81 -21.16
CA PRO A 432 7.04 6.31 -20.52
C PRO A 432 5.83 5.73 -21.27
N THR A 433 4.86 5.18 -20.52
CA THR A 433 3.57 4.71 -21.06
C THR A 433 2.61 5.84 -21.34
#